data_AF-A0A1Q3S3U2-F1
#
_entry.id   AF-A0A1Q3S3U2-F1
#
_cell.length_a   1.000
_cell.length_b   1.000
_cell.length_c   1.000
_cell.angle_alpha   90.00
_cell.angle_beta   90.00
_cell.angle_gamma   90.00
#
_symmetry.space_group_name_H-M   'P 1'
#
loop_
_entity.id
_entity.type
_entity.pdbx_description
1 polymer ?
#
loop_
_entity_poly.entity_id
_entity_poly.type
_entity_poly.pdbx_seq_one_letter_code
_entity_poly.pdbx_strand_id
1 'polypeptide(L)'
;MEESVRFIQNTEIHIAFFLKKRDIIVNDLKTISNNWELYFFRFNELNESELDKYLAKDSFYIEGAMYIAYYGKELIGFKHWDLIDQLCSYFINSIYEITIKNKEFEKFCFPDQPVEVTLTKEKEFISIKIGNENPVFLYKDIFIKEFLNACKNLYERINGNSYKLEIEKIEEIRKYLK
;
A
#
# COMPACT_ATOMS: atom_id res chain seq x y z
N MET A 1 -1.86 -8.61 22.28
CA MET A 1 -2.45 -9.47 21.22
C MET A 1 -3.89 -9.09 20.89
N GLU A 2 -4.74 -8.73 21.88
CA GLU A 2 -6.13 -8.31 21.61
C GLU A 2 -6.30 -6.85 21.15
N GLU A 3 -5.42 -5.92 21.54
CA GLU A 3 -5.57 -4.50 21.20
C GLU A 3 -5.30 -4.19 19.73
N SER A 4 -4.33 -4.87 19.11
CA SER A 4 -3.96 -4.68 17.70
C SER A 4 -5.03 -5.20 16.73
N VAL A 5 -5.82 -6.21 17.13
CA VAL A 5 -6.93 -6.74 16.33
C VAL A 5 -8.19 -5.89 16.47
N ARG A 6 -8.43 -5.27 17.64
CA ARG A 6 -9.58 -4.38 17.86
C ARG A 6 -9.47 -3.04 17.13
N PHE A 7 -8.27 -2.52 16.91
CA PHE A 7 -8.07 -1.28 16.13
C PHE A 7 -8.52 -1.43 14.66
N ILE A 8 -8.41 -2.63 14.10
CA ILE A 8 -8.75 -2.96 12.70
C ILE A 8 -10.28 -3.04 12.48
N GLN A 9 -11.08 -3.25 13.53
CA GLN A 9 -12.53 -3.47 13.42
C GLN A 9 -13.38 -2.20 13.33
N ASN A 10 -12.83 -1.01 13.67
CA ASN A 10 -13.58 0.25 13.72
C ASN A 10 -13.20 1.28 12.65
N THR A 11 -12.16 1.02 11.87
CA THR A 11 -11.79 1.86 10.73
C THR A 11 -12.38 1.28 9.46
N GLU A 12 -13.20 2.07 8.76
CA GLU A 12 -13.79 1.70 7.48
C GLU A 12 -12.73 1.19 6.48
N ILE A 13 -11.58 1.86 6.43
CA ILE A 13 -10.40 1.42 5.70
C ILE A 13 -9.14 1.47 6.59
N HIS A 14 -8.29 0.46 6.47
CA HIS A 14 -6.99 0.40 7.11
C HIS A 14 -5.90 0.19 6.06
N ILE A 15 -4.91 1.09 6.03
CA ILE A 15 -3.77 1.01 5.12
C ILE A 15 -2.50 1.16 5.95
N ALA A 16 -1.59 0.20 5.83
CA ALA A 16 -0.34 0.18 6.57
C ALA A 16 0.80 -0.41 5.73
N PHE A 17 2.02 0.02 6.03
CA PHE A 17 3.24 -0.51 5.43
C PHE A 17 4.06 -1.27 6.45
N PHE A 18 4.74 -2.30 5.95
CA PHE A 18 5.62 -3.15 6.72
C PHE A 18 6.90 -3.37 5.94
N LEU A 19 8.07 -3.32 6.60
CA LEU A 19 9.36 -3.60 5.98
C LEU A 19 9.72 -5.08 6.18
N LYS A 20 10.13 -5.76 5.12
CA LYS A 20 10.56 -7.16 5.20
C LYS A 20 11.93 -7.21 5.88
N LYS A 21 12.10 -8.11 6.84
CA LYS A 21 13.40 -8.35 7.47
C LYS A 21 14.33 -8.96 6.43
N ARG A 22 15.42 -8.25 6.10
CA ARG A 22 16.32 -8.60 4.98
C ARG A 22 16.90 -10.02 5.05
N ASP A 23 17.22 -10.47 6.26
CA ASP A 23 17.92 -11.75 6.47
C ASP A 23 16.95 -12.92 6.73
N ILE A 24 15.64 -12.73 6.48
CA ILE A 24 14.61 -13.75 6.72
C ILE A 24 13.96 -14.18 5.41
N ILE A 25 13.89 -15.50 5.23
CA ILE A 25 13.24 -16.14 4.09
C ILE A 25 11.77 -16.40 4.46
N VAL A 26 10.87 -15.93 3.61
CA VAL A 26 9.45 -16.28 3.66
C VAL A 26 9.27 -17.63 2.96
N ASN A 27 9.00 -18.68 3.73
CA ASN A 27 8.90 -20.06 3.23
C ASN A 27 7.46 -20.63 3.24
N ASP A 28 6.54 -20.01 3.97
CA ASP A 28 5.13 -20.41 4.01
C ASP A 28 4.20 -19.20 3.93
N LEU A 29 3.59 -19.02 2.75
CA LEU A 29 2.60 -17.96 2.50
C LEU A 29 1.26 -18.23 3.19
N LYS A 30 0.95 -19.47 3.61
CA LYS A 30 -0.35 -19.79 4.24
C LYS A 30 -0.42 -19.25 5.66
N THR A 31 0.69 -19.27 6.37
CA THR A 31 0.75 -18.83 7.78
C THR A 31 1.29 -17.42 7.94
N ILE A 32 1.76 -16.79 6.85
CA ILE A 32 2.46 -15.50 6.91
C ILE A 32 1.63 -14.41 7.59
N SER A 33 0.33 -14.35 7.34
CA SER A 33 -0.55 -13.35 7.96
C SER A 33 -0.71 -13.54 9.47
N ASN A 34 -0.65 -14.79 9.97
CA ASN A 34 -0.77 -15.08 11.40
C ASN A 34 0.53 -14.81 12.17
N ASN A 35 1.66 -14.89 11.49
CA ASN A 35 2.99 -14.78 12.09
C ASN A 35 3.83 -13.67 11.44
N TRP A 36 3.18 -12.61 10.95
CA TRP A 36 3.83 -11.58 10.14
C TRP A 36 4.99 -10.90 10.89
N GLU A 37 4.88 -10.75 12.21
CA GLU A 37 5.91 -10.15 13.07
C GLU A 37 7.25 -10.90 13.02
N LEU A 38 7.25 -12.19 12.64
CA LEU A 38 8.48 -12.93 12.42
C LEU A 38 9.24 -12.40 11.21
N TYR A 39 8.52 -11.97 10.17
CA TYR A 39 9.06 -11.64 8.85
C TYR A 39 9.16 -10.13 8.57
N PHE A 40 8.36 -9.31 9.24
CA PHE A 40 8.25 -7.88 8.94
C PHE A 40 8.35 -7.00 10.20
N PHE A 41 8.77 -5.76 9.99
CA PHE A 41 8.62 -4.66 10.95
C PHE A 41 7.46 -3.78 10.51
N ARG A 42 6.65 -3.27 11.45
CA ARG A 42 5.65 -2.26 11.09
C ARG A 42 6.36 -0.93 10.82
N PHE A 43 6.17 -0.37 9.63
CA PHE A 43 6.92 0.80 9.17
C PHE A 43 6.77 2.00 10.11
N ASN A 44 5.54 2.28 10.55
CA ASN A 44 5.24 3.42 11.41
C ASN A 44 5.67 3.25 12.88
N GLU A 45 6.15 2.07 13.26
CA GLU A 45 6.68 1.82 14.61
C GLU A 45 8.21 1.95 14.67
N LEU A 46 8.89 1.92 13.52
CA LEU A 46 10.33 2.15 13.46
C LEU A 46 10.65 3.61 13.76
N ASN A 47 11.63 3.86 14.61
CA ASN A 47 12.19 5.19 14.75
C ASN A 47 13.16 5.52 13.59
N GLU A 48 13.55 6.78 13.46
CA GLU A 48 14.40 7.25 12.36
C GLU A 48 15.76 6.52 12.30
N SER A 49 16.37 6.21 13.45
CA SER A 49 17.65 5.48 13.47
C SER A 49 17.51 4.03 12.99
N GLU A 50 16.41 3.35 13.34
CA GLU A 50 16.12 2.00 12.87
C GLU A 50 15.82 1.98 11.37
N LEU A 51 15.06 2.97 10.89
CA LEU A 51 14.74 3.14 9.48
C LEU A 51 16.00 3.47 8.66
N ASP A 52 16.83 4.41 9.11
CA ASP A 52 18.10 4.75 8.47
C ASP A 52 19.01 3.53 8.35
N LYS A 53 19.11 2.73 9.42
CA LYS A 53 19.88 1.49 9.42
C LYS A 53 19.33 0.48 8.41
N TYR A 54 18.01 0.39 8.26
CA TYR A 54 17.39 -0.48 7.29
C TYR A 54 17.67 -0.03 5.85
N LEU A 55 17.54 1.27 5.57
CA LEU A 55 17.72 1.87 4.26
C LEU A 55 19.20 1.92 3.84
N ALA A 56 20.13 2.09 4.78
CA ALA A 56 21.57 2.09 4.51
C ALA A 56 22.09 0.76 3.94
N LYS A 57 21.38 -0.36 4.18
CA LYS A 57 21.72 -1.66 3.60
C LYS A 57 21.39 -1.72 2.11
N ASP A 58 20.27 -1.12 1.69
CA ASP A 58 19.85 -0.99 0.30
C ASP A 58 18.67 -0.02 0.20
N SER A 59 18.91 1.19 -0.31
CA SER A 59 17.86 2.20 -0.44
C SER A 59 17.05 2.07 -1.72
N PHE A 60 17.44 1.19 -2.65
CA PHE A 60 16.77 1.02 -3.94
C PHE A 60 15.72 -0.09 -3.91
N TYR A 61 15.88 -1.06 -3.00
CA TYR A 61 14.95 -2.19 -2.83
C TYR A 61 14.31 -2.15 -1.43
N ILE A 62 13.19 -1.43 -1.33
CA ILE A 62 12.41 -1.35 -0.10
C ILE A 62 11.37 -2.47 -0.11
N GLU A 63 11.85 -3.71 0.10
CA GLU A 63 10.98 -4.87 0.23
C GLU A 63 10.10 -4.75 1.48
N GLY A 64 8.82 -5.08 1.32
CA GLY A 64 7.85 -4.93 2.39
C GLY A 64 6.48 -5.48 2.02
N ALA A 65 5.50 -5.25 2.89
CA ALA A 65 4.10 -5.54 2.58
C ALA A 65 3.27 -4.26 2.69
N MET A 66 2.44 -4.03 1.68
CA MET A 66 1.32 -3.09 1.75
C MET A 66 0.11 -3.87 2.28
N TYR A 67 -0.42 -3.48 3.43
CA TYR A 67 -1.61 -4.07 4.00
C TYR A 67 -2.80 -3.14 3.79
N ILE A 68 -3.82 -3.61 3.09
CA ILE A 68 -5.08 -2.89 2.87
C ILE A 68 -6.23 -3.78 3.33
N ALA A 69 -7.02 -3.28 4.28
CA ALA A 69 -8.25 -3.92 4.71
C ALA A 69 -9.42 -2.94 4.65
N TYR A 70 -10.61 -3.44 4.29
CA TYR A 70 -11.85 -2.68 4.24
C TYR A 70 -12.93 -3.40 5.04
N TYR A 71 -13.49 -2.74 6.06
CA TYR A 71 -14.37 -3.37 7.07
C TYR A 71 -13.83 -4.71 7.59
N GLY A 72 -12.54 -4.76 7.90
CA GLY A 72 -11.85 -5.97 8.41
C GLY A 72 -11.57 -7.06 7.36
N LYS A 73 -12.02 -6.91 6.11
CA LYS A 73 -11.67 -7.82 5.01
C LYS A 73 -10.35 -7.40 4.37
N GLU A 74 -9.36 -8.29 4.39
CA GLU A 74 -8.08 -8.11 3.69
C GLU A 74 -8.29 -8.05 2.17
N LEU A 75 -7.74 -7.02 1.52
CA LEU A 75 -7.65 -6.86 0.07
C LEU A 75 -6.21 -7.12 -0.41
N ILE A 76 -5.25 -6.50 0.26
CA ILE A 76 -3.81 -6.74 0.08
C ILE A 76 -3.23 -7.04 1.45
N GLY A 77 -2.40 -8.07 1.55
CA GLY A 77 -1.80 -8.49 2.82
C GLY A 77 -0.41 -9.05 2.61
N PHE A 78 0.13 -9.69 3.65
CA PHE A 78 1.53 -10.09 3.72
C PHE A 78 1.96 -11.09 2.64
N LYS A 79 1.03 -11.89 2.10
CA LYS A 79 1.32 -12.80 0.98
C LYS A 79 1.73 -12.06 -0.31
N HIS A 80 1.35 -10.79 -0.44
CA HIS A 80 1.65 -9.91 -1.56
C HIS A 80 2.81 -8.95 -1.25
N TRP A 81 3.81 -9.40 -0.48
CA TRP A 81 4.98 -8.58 -0.18
C TRP A 81 5.79 -8.27 -1.46
N ASP A 82 6.24 -7.04 -1.62
CA ASP A 82 6.88 -6.51 -2.84
C ASP A 82 7.69 -5.23 -2.51
N LEU A 83 8.18 -4.52 -3.51
CA LEU A 83 8.79 -3.20 -3.40
C LEU A 83 7.72 -2.14 -3.09
N ILE A 84 7.54 -1.82 -1.80
CA ILE A 84 6.37 -1.06 -1.34
C ILE A 84 6.33 0.38 -1.84
N ASP A 85 7.50 1.00 -2.06
CA ASP A 85 7.64 2.35 -2.57
C ASP A 85 7.23 2.45 -4.04
N GLN A 86 7.66 1.48 -4.85
CA GLN A 86 7.29 1.38 -6.26
C GLN A 86 5.83 0.96 -6.43
N LEU A 87 5.35 0.04 -5.60
CA LEU A 87 3.94 -0.35 -5.59
C LEU A 87 3.04 0.84 -5.27
N CYS A 88 3.42 1.70 -4.30
CA CYS A 88 2.76 2.99 -4.08
C CYS A 88 2.75 3.85 -5.35
N SER A 89 3.86 3.96 -6.07
CA SER A 89 3.95 4.78 -7.30
C SER A 89 2.96 4.29 -8.36
N TYR A 90 2.82 2.96 -8.52
CA TYR A 90 1.89 2.37 -9.47
C TYR A 90 0.43 2.65 -9.12
N PHE A 91 0.05 2.45 -7.85
CA PHE A 91 -1.29 2.81 -7.37
C PHE A 91 -1.57 4.30 -7.53
N ILE A 92 -0.65 5.18 -7.13
CA ILE A 92 -0.83 6.63 -7.27
C ILE A 92 -1.01 7.01 -8.74
N ASN A 93 -0.23 6.42 -9.64
CA ASN A 93 -0.37 6.66 -11.06
C ASN A 93 -1.74 6.22 -11.58
N SER A 94 -2.20 5.02 -11.25
CA SER A 94 -3.52 4.55 -11.68
C SER A 94 -4.67 5.37 -11.07
N ILE A 95 -4.57 5.79 -9.80
CA ILE A 95 -5.52 6.69 -9.16
C ILE A 95 -5.53 8.05 -9.87
N TYR A 96 -4.36 8.58 -10.22
CA TYR A 96 -4.23 9.84 -10.95
C TYR A 96 -4.93 9.77 -12.31
N GLU A 97 -4.68 8.72 -13.08
CA GLU A 97 -5.30 8.49 -14.38
C GLU A 97 -6.84 8.36 -14.29
N ILE A 98 -7.34 7.64 -13.28
CA ILE A 98 -8.78 7.49 -13.05
C ILE A 98 -9.42 8.82 -12.61
N THR A 99 -8.77 9.57 -11.74
CA THR A 99 -9.35 10.75 -11.08
C THR A 99 -9.16 12.02 -11.92
N ILE A 100 -7.93 12.30 -12.32
CA ILE A 100 -7.56 13.54 -13.03
C ILE A 100 -7.77 13.41 -14.54
N LYS A 101 -7.44 12.26 -15.13
CA LYS A 101 -7.64 12.01 -16.57
C LYS A 101 -9.01 11.41 -16.89
N ASN A 102 -9.84 11.19 -15.87
CA ASN A 102 -11.19 10.66 -16.00
C ASN A 102 -11.25 9.33 -16.79
N LYS A 103 -10.24 8.48 -16.63
CA LYS A 103 -10.28 7.13 -17.19
C LYS A 103 -11.21 6.24 -16.35
N GLU A 104 -11.90 5.33 -17.02
CA GLU A 104 -12.80 4.38 -16.37
C GLU A 104 -12.05 3.15 -15.83
N PHE A 105 -10.82 2.89 -16.31
CA PHE A 105 -10.10 1.66 -16.05
C PHE A 105 -8.58 1.86 -16.11
N GLU A 106 -7.87 1.24 -15.18
CA GLU A 106 -6.41 1.15 -15.15
C GLU A 106 -5.94 -0.21 -14.64
N LYS A 107 -4.76 -0.64 -15.06
CA LYS A 107 -4.15 -1.88 -14.60
C LYS A 107 -2.63 -1.82 -14.57
N PHE A 108 -2.02 -2.57 -13.65
CA PHE A 108 -0.58 -2.72 -13.53
C PHE A 108 -0.23 -4.06 -12.88
N CYS A 109 1.04 -4.45 -12.90
CA CYS A 109 1.54 -5.59 -12.14
C CYS A 109 2.31 -5.12 -10.91
N PHE A 110 2.28 -5.94 -9.87
CA PHE A 110 3.23 -5.84 -8.77
C PHE A 110 4.68 -5.81 -9.31
N PRO A 111 5.59 -4.98 -8.76
CA PRO A 111 6.95 -4.82 -9.29
C PRO A 111 7.74 -6.13 -9.39
N ASP A 112 7.75 -6.93 -8.30
CA ASP A 112 8.55 -8.16 -8.21
C ASP A 112 7.71 -9.44 -8.30
N GLN A 113 6.38 -9.33 -8.28
CA GLN A 113 5.47 -10.46 -8.44
C GLN A 113 4.59 -10.36 -9.69
N PRO A 114 4.26 -11.48 -10.37
CA PRO A 114 3.36 -11.49 -11.51
C PRO A 114 1.87 -11.40 -11.08
N VAL A 115 1.56 -10.51 -10.12
CA VAL A 115 0.20 -10.27 -9.62
C VAL A 115 -0.34 -9.02 -10.31
N GLU A 116 -1.39 -9.17 -11.11
CA GLU A 116 -2.06 -8.03 -11.76
C GLU A 116 -2.99 -7.33 -10.77
N VAL A 117 -2.99 -6.01 -10.79
CA VAL A 117 -3.95 -5.15 -10.11
C VAL A 117 -4.79 -4.45 -11.16
N THR A 118 -6.11 -4.49 -10.96
CA THR A 118 -7.06 -3.76 -11.78
C THR A 118 -7.83 -2.78 -10.91
N LEU A 119 -7.87 -1.51 -11.34
CA LEU A 119 -8.72 -0.47 -10.76
C LEU A 119 -9.79 -0.11 -11.79
N THR A 120 -11.05 -0.15 -11.41
CA THR A 120 -12.16 0.31 -12.25
C THR A 120 -12.95 1.37 -11.51
N LYS A 121 -13.15 2.49 -12.19
CA LYS A 121 -13.97 3.58 -11.71
C LYS A 121 -15.43 3.15 -11.77
N GLU A 122 -16.11 3.30 -10.65
CA GLU A 122 -17.56 3.22 -10.56
C GLU A 122 -18.04 4.59 -10.06
N LYS A 123 -19.36 4.83 -10.06
CA LYS A 123 -19.93 6.16 -9.69
C LYS A 123 -19.32 6.73 -8.39
N GLU A 124 -19.71 6.14 -7.26
CA GLU A 124 -19.27 6.52 -5.91
C GLU A 124 -18.16 5.59 -5.38
N PHE A 125 -17.83 4.55 -6.13
CA PHE A 125 -16.92 3.50 -5.72
C PHE A 125 -15.71 3.41 -6.65
N ILE A 126 -14.66 2.79 -6.15
CA ILE A 126 -13.60 2.22 -6.98
C ILE A 126 -13.59 0.72 -6.72
N SER A 127 -13.61 -0.08 -7.78
CA SER A 127 -13.42 -1.52 -7.66
C SER A 127 -11.94 -1.84 -7.84
N ILE A 128 -11.39 -2.64 -6.93
CA ILE A 128 -10.01 -3.10 -6.97
C ILE A 128 -10.01 -4.62 -7.00
N LYS A 129 -9.33 -5.18 -8.00
CA LYS A 129 -9.13 -6.62 -8.14
C LYS A 129 -7.63 -6.95 -8.11
N ILE A 130 -7.27 -7.93 -7.29
CA ILE A 130 -5.89 -8.42 -7.12
C ILE A 130 -5.80 -9.84 -7.68
N GLY A 131 -4.99 -10.03 -8.72
CA GLY A 131 -4.82 -11.31 -9.41
C GLY A 131 -6.14 -11.94 -9.84
N ASN A 132 -6.38 -13.17 -9.39
CA ASN A 132 -7.59 -13.94 -9.69
C ASN A 132 -8.69 -13.80 -8.63
N GLU A 133 -8.52 -12.90 -7.65
CA GLU A 133 -9.51 -12.70 -6.60
C GLU A 133 -10.75 -11.93 -7.10
N ASN A 134 -11.83 -11.96 -6.33
CA ASN A 134 -13.02 -11.17 -6.63
C ASN A 134 -12.74 -9.67 -6.38
N PRO A 135 -13.27 -8.76 -7.22
CA PRO A 135 -13.13 -7.34 -7.00
C PRO A 135 -13.75 -6.93 -5.66
N VAL A 136 -13.10 -5.98 -4.99
CA VAL A 136 -13.61 -5.32 -3.79
C VAL A 136 -13.99 -3.90 -4.14
N PHE A 137 -15.20 -3.49 -3.74
CA PHE A 137 -15.73 -2.16 -3.97
C PHE A 137 -15.49 -1.30 -2.73
N LEU A 138 -14.83 -0.16 -2.92
CA LEU A 138 -14.44 0.77 -1.87
C LEU A 138 -15.07 2.12 -2.17
N TYR A 139 -15.55 2.87 -1.18
CA TYR A 139 -15.94 4.26 -1.40
C TYR A 139 -14.73 5.04 -1.90
N LYS A 140 -14.87 5.63 -3.10
CA LYS A 140 -13.77 6.17 -3.89
C LYS A 140 -12.97 7.21 -3.11
N ASP A 141 -13.66 8.19 -2.54
CA ASP A 141 -13.02 9.33 -1.89
C ASP A 141 -12.34 8.94 -0.58
N ILE A 142 -12.94 8.00 0.16
CA ILE A 142 -12.39 7.46 1.41
C ILE A 142 -11.12 6.65 1.11
N PHE A 143 -11.19 5.73 0.15
CA PHE A 143 -10.04 4.92 -0.26
C PHE A 143 -8.89 5.81 -0.74
N ILE A 144 -9.15 6.70 -1.69
CA ILE A 144 -8.10 7.52 -2.28
C ILE A 144 -7.47 8.40 -1.21
N LYS A 145 -8.26 9.07 -0.37
CA LYS A 145 -7.73 9.93 0.69
C LYS A 145 -6.78 9.17 1.64
N GLU A 146 -7.24 8.04 2.19
CA GLU A 146 -6.43 7.28 3.14
C GLU A 146 -5.21 6.64 2.49
N PHE A 147 -5.34 6.17 1.24
CA PHE A 147 -4.23 5.61 0.48
C PHE A 147 -3.14 6.64 0.20
N LEU A 148 -3.52 7.83 -0.28
CA LEU A 148 -2.57 8.90 -0.55
C LEU A 148 -1.91 9.43 0.74
N ASN A 149 -2.64 9.47 1.86
CA ASN A 149 -2.06 9.81 3.16
C ASN A 149 -0.96 8.82 3.56
N ALA A 150 -1.24 7.52 3.43
CA ALA A 150 -0.30 6.47 3.78
C ALA A 150 0.95 6.51 2.87
N CYS A 151 0.79 6.57 1.54
CA CYS A 151 1.94 6.61 0.63
C CYS A 151 2.76 7.91 0.78
N LYS A 152 2.11 9.07 1.02
CA LYS A 152 2.85 10.31 1.32
C LYS A 152 3.73 10.15 2.56
N ASN A 153 3.19 9.58 3.64
CA ASN A 153 3.95 9.32 4.85
C ASN A 153 5.13 8.36 4.61
N LEU A 154 4.93 7.31 3.81
CA LEU A 154 6.00 6.42 3.38
C LEU A 154 7.13 7.20 2.70
N TYR A 155 6.82 7.97 1.65
CA TYR A 155 7.80 8.71 0.87
C TYR A 155 8.55 9.76 1.69
N GLU A 156 7.85 10.53 2.51
CA GLU A 156 8.44 11.57 3.35
C GLU A 156 9.46 10.99 4.34
N ARG A 157 9.20 9.78 4.87
CA ARG A 157 10.08 9.11 5.83
C ARG A 157 11.26 8.38 5.20
N ILE A 158 11.11 7.81 4.00
CA ILE A 158 12.23 7.10 3.36
C ILE A 158 13.21 8.08 2.69
N ASN A 159 12.72 8.95 1.80
CA ASN A 159 13.48 9.96 1.07
C ASN A 159 12.53 10.75 0.15
N GLY A 160 11.83 11.76 0.69
CA GLY A 160 10.83 12.51 -0.08
C GLY A 160 11.37 13.17 -1.36
N ASN A 161 12.68 13.43 -1.44
CA ASN A 161 13.28 14.03 -2.63
C ASN A 161 13.30 13.11 -3.85
N SER A 162 13.35 11.78 -3.63
CA SER A 162 13.33 10.80 -4.72
C SER A 162 11.93 10.61 -5.32
N TYR A 163 10.87 10.99 -4.60
CA TYR A 163 9.47 10.76 -4.98
C TYR A 163 8.69 12.07 -5.17
N LYS A 164 9.37 13.13 -5.62
CA LYS A 164 8.75 14.46 -5.82
C LYS A 164 7.57 14.42 -6.78
N LEU A 165 7.69 13.65 -7.87
CA LEU A 165 6.63 13.52 -8.88
C LEU A 165 5.40 12.82 -8.30
N GLU A 166 5.58 11.78 -7.48
CA GLU A 166 4.51 11.11 -6.76
C GLU A 166 3.84 12.05 -5.74
N ILE A 167 4.63 12.83 -5.00
CA ILE A 167 4.11 13.82 -4.06
C ILE A 167 3.30 14.89 -4.80
N GLU A 168 3.76 15.38 -5.95
CA GLU A 168 3.02 16.32 -6.79
C GLU A 168 1.69 15.74 -7.27
N LYS A 169 1.68 14.48 -7.74
CA LYS A 169 0.44 13.77 -8.11
C LYS A 169 -0.52 13.65 -6.94
N ILE A 170 -0.03 13.28 -5.75
CA ILE A 170 -0.83 13.22 -4.51
C ILE A 170 -1.51 14.56 -4.25
N GLU A 171 -0.77 15.66 -4.32
CA GLU A 171 -1.32 17.00 -4.06
C GLU A 171 -2.30 17.46 -5.15
N GLU A 172 -2.11 17.04 -6.41
CA GLU A 172 -3.07 17.31 -7.48
C GLU A 172 -4.39 16.54 -7.28
N ILE A 173 -4.32 15.24 -6.99
CA ILE A 173 -5.50 14.41 -6.70
C ILE A 173 -6.29 14.99 -5.52
N ARG A 174 -5.61 15.40 -4.44
CA ARG A 174 -6.24 15.99 -3.26
C ARG A 174 -7.01 17.27 -3.54
N LYS A 175 -6.61 18.07 -4.54
CA LYS A 175 -7.36 19.27 -4.94
C LYS A 175 -8.65 18.92 -5.67
N TYR A 176 -8.70 17.77 -6.34
CA TYR A 176 -9.87 17.28 -7.07
C TYR A 176 -10.92 16.64 -6.17
N LEU A 177 -10.51 16.05 -5.04
CA LEU A 177 -11.42 15.43 -4.06
C LEU A 177 -12.15 16.44 -3.14
N LYS A 178 -12.03 17.75 -3.42
CA LYS A 178 -12.63 18.83 -2.61
C LYS A 178 -14.06 19.15 -3.02
#